data_AF-A0A1C6NSI0-F1
#
_entry.id   AF-A0A1C6NSI0-F1
#
_cell.length_a   1.000
_cell.length_b   1.000
_cell.length_c   1.000
_cell.angle_alpha   90.00
_cell.angle_beta   90.00
_cell.angle_gamma   90.00
#
_symmetry.space_group_name_H-M   'P 1'
#
loop_
_entity.id
_entity.type
_entity.pdbx_description
1 polymer ?
#
loop_
_entity_poly.entity_id
_entity_poly.type
_entity_poly.pdbx_seq_one_letter_code
_entity_poly.pdbx_strand_id
1 'polypeptide(L)'
;MTATPSQPYTPTARQTLHTPHFVDPPRPPTPTDPHAGPDSPAHRPVPPAGPSAPGASRTPAPVPRAARPAAPGGATSGRPRPTAPGTGHASDHVSGTGGSAVRRFLSSALLPLPLLALAAVTLPAAFSGGGNRRWFGGRGEGQRAEAQAAKDAAAAAFYELDSAQRDLRISIETITAVDDSPPARGAVSGFTDLSARIDEVSHQYIAAVDAHDLDRDDLEASTASRARAELTQARDALNKVKDDLDRFTQGLGPLLDKAETQLARLAPAVERARQSLLAASNALDATRAAGLRADDLAARLAALAPELTRLNQGAGRHGVPETLQRAEHVARDAEAVRAEAERLPERAAETDRRLVSLRTRAQALTTRAEQVEPILSELRRRFTIACWQDLQQVPEQAAATVRQAEAKLAEAQAARDAQRWPDATSLLSTVRALLNSTDEAVSAAGNRLQRLNAVAKDPQDEIDRTRFAIRDAQRLAMADRHTPDPRHARPLDESVRRLELAIATLEGRHPDYWHFLTELEAVRQTVATVVSRIREERGTTA
;
A
#
# COMPACT_ATOMS: atom_id res chain seq x y z
N MET A 1 19.04 56.51 10.06
CA MET A 1 19.02 56.08 8.65
C MET A 1 17.59 55.84 8.27
N THR A 2 17.13 56.65 7.32
CA THR A 2 15.75 56.98 7.00
C THR A 2 15.03 55.87 6.23
N ALA A 3 13.84 55.51 6.70
CA ALA A 3 12.87 54.67 6.01
C ALA A 3 12.03 55.52 5.04
N THR A 4 11.78 54.99 3.85
CA THR A 4 10.87 55.55 2.84
C THR A 4 9.76 54.54 2.57
N PRO A 5 8.47 54.94 2.58
CA PRO A 5 7.37 54.07 2.22
C PRO A 5 6.96 54.28 0.74
N SER A 6 6.75 53.18 0.00
CA SER A 6 6.22 53.20 -1.36
C SER A 6 4.73 52.86 -1.39
N GLN A 7 3.98 53.69 -2.12
CA GLN A 7 2.54 53.64 -2.35
C GLN A 7 2.09 52.44 -3.23
N PRO A 8 0.79 52.09 -3.19
CA PRO A 8 0.20 51.04 -4.02
C PRO A 8 -0.23 51.54 -5.41
N TYR A 9 0.04 50.72 -6.42
CA TYR A 9 -0.34 50.92 -7.83
C TYR A 9 -1.69 50.23 -8.11
N THR A 10 -2.65 50.97 -8.65
CA THR A 10 -3.81 50.43 -9.39
C THR A 10 -3.54 50.56 -10.89
N PRO A 11 -4.08 49.66 -11.71
CA PRO A 11 -4.67 50.17 -12.94
C PRO A 11 -6.02 49.53 -13.30
N THR A 12 -6.97 50.41 -13.59
CA THR A 12 -8.18 50.17 -14.36
C THR A 12 -7.80 50.11 -15.85
N ALA A 13 -8.18 49.06 -16.57
CA ALA A 13 -8.22 49.08 -18.04
C ALA A 13 -9.40 48.24 -18.57
N ARG A 14 -10.31 48.95 -19.25
CA ARG A 14 -11.35 48.48 -20.17
C ARG A 14 -10.72 48.09 -21.53
N GLN A 15 -11.50 47.36 -22.34
CA GLN A 15 -11.30 46.90 -23.74
C GLN A 15 -10.89 45.42 -23.79
N THR A 16 -11.48 44.52 -24.58
CA THR A 16 -12.40 44.60 -25.73
C THR A 16 -13.02 43.21 -25.91
N LEU A 17 -14.33 43.14 -26.19
CA LEU A 17 -15.03 41.90 -26.57
C LEU A 17 -14.55 41.49 -27.97
N HIS A 18 -13.97 40.29 -28.08
CA HIS A 18 -13.70 39.64 -29.35
C HIS A 18 -14.47 38.31 -29.40
N THR A 19 -15.47 38.27 -30.27
CA THR A 19 -16.31 37.12 -30.58
C THR A 19 -15.52 36.15 -31.46
N PRO A 20 -15.36 34.87 -31.11
CA PRO A 20 -14.83 33.90 -32.03
C PRO A 20 -15.93 33.30 -32.91
N HIS A 21 -15.66 33.31 -34.21
CA HIS A 21 -16.41 32.66 -35.28
C HIS A 21 -16.60 31.15 -35.01
N PHE A 22 -17.84 30.71 -35.19
CA PHE A 22 -18.27 29.31 -35.22
C PHE A 22 -17.82 28.69 -36.55
N VAL A 23 -17.01 27.63 -36.51
CA VAL A 23 -16.62 26.81 -37.67
C VAL A 23 -17.35 25.48 -37.57
N ASP A 24 -18.12 25.15 -38.61
CA ASP A 24 -18.87 23.89 -38.73
C ASP A 24 -17.98 22.65 -38.68
N PRO A 25 -18.42 21.54 -38.05
CA PRO A 25 -17.72 20.27 -38.09
C PRO A 25 -17.97 19.51 -39.41
N PRO A 26 -16.97 18.78 -39.95
CA PRO A 26 -17.16 17.96 -41.15
C PRO A 26 -18.00 16.70 -40.86
N ARG A 27 -18.91 16.39 -41.78
CA ARG A 27 -19.75 15.18 -41.80
C ARG A 27 -18.92 13.90 -41.95
N PRO A 28 -19.34 12.77 -41.35
CA PRO A 28 -18.71 11.46 -41.53
C PRO A 28 -19.13 10.79 -42.84
N PRO A 29 -18.26 9.99 -43.50
CA PRO A 29 -18.68 9.11 -44.59
C PRO A 29 -19.33 7.82 -44.05
N THR A 30 -20.42 7.41 -44.71
CA THR A 30 -21.14 6.15 -44.53
C THR A 30 -20.40 4.94 -45.16
N PRO A 31 -20.72 3.70 -44.73
CA PRO A 31 -19.99 2.50 -45.12
C PRO A 31 -20.57 1.89 -46.41
N THR A 32 -19.69 1.35 -47.26
CA THR A 32 -20.05 0.35 -48.27
C THR A 32 -19.16 -0.87 -48.11
N ASP A 33 -19.84 -1.98 -47.85
CA ASP A 33 -19.34 -3.32 -47.65
C ASP A 33 -19.39 -4.09 -49.02
N PRO A 34 -19.12 -5.40 -49.10
CA PRO A 34 -17.93 -5.98 -49.73
C PRO A 34 -18.25 -6.78 -51.00
N HIS A 35 -17.27 -7.14 -51.83
CA HIS A 35 -17.27 -8.41 -52.59
C HIS A 35 -15.96 -8.66 -53.35
N ALA A 36 -15.62 -9.96 -53.44
CA ALA A 36 -14.70 -10.64 -54.37
C ALA A 36 -13.22 -10.84 -53.95
N GLY A 37 -12.92 -12.04 -53.44
CA GLY A 37 -11.68 -12.76 -53.82
C GLY A 37 -11.89 -13.50 -55.17
N PRO A 38 -11.07 -14.50 -55.57
CA PRO A 38 -9.88 -15.10 -54.94
C PRO A 38 -8.67 -15.23 -55.93
N ASP A 39 -7.68 -16.06 -55.54
CA ASP A 39 -6.65 -16.74 -56.35
C ASP A 39 -5.16 -16.33 -56.21
N SER A 40 -4.43 -17.22 -55.53
CA SER A 40 -2.98 -17.49 -55.59
C SER A 40 -2.55 -18.13 -56.94
N PRO A 41 -1.32 -18.66 -57.17
CA PRO A 41 0.03 -18.42 -56.61
C PRO A 41 1.10 -18.21 -57.72
N ALA A 42 2.38 -18.03 -57.36
CA ALA A 42 3.54 -18.80 -57.89
C ALA A 42 4.86 -18.00 -58.02
N HIS A 43 5.87 -18.50 -57.32
CA HIS A 43 7.28 -18.70 -57.69
C HIS A 43 7.91 -17.90 -58.85
N ARG A 44 9.04 -17.25 -58.55
CA ARG A 44 10.26 -17.38 -59.36
C ARG A 44 11.55 -17.16 -58.54
N PRO A 45 12.56 -18.05 -58.66
CA PRO A 45 13.90 -17.87 -58.12
C PRO A 45 14.90 -17.41 -59.20
N VAL A 46 15.90 -16.60 -58.84
CA VAL A 46 17.15 -16.42 -59.62
C VAL A 46 18.34 -16.11 -58.68
N PRO A 47 19.42 -16.90 -58.73
CA PRO A 47 20.77 -16.59 -58.18
C PRO A 47 21.80 -16.37 -59.33
N PRO A 48 23.14 -16.42 -59.12
CA PRO A 48 24.01 -15.39 -58.53
C PRO A 48 25.22 -15.01 -59.43
N ALA A 49 25.89 -13.88 -59.16
CA ALA A 49 27.25 -13.54 -59.60
C ALA A 49 27.71 -12.31 -58.79
N GLY A 50 28.92 -12.12 -58.28
CA GLY A 50 30.22 -12.78 -58.37
C GLY A 50 31.20 -12.01 -57.43
N PRO A 51 32.47 -12.40 -57.35
CA PRO A 51 33.35 -12.14 -56.22
C PRO A 51 34.17 -10.84 -56.34
N SER A 52 34.54 -10.23 -55.22
CA SER A 52 35.64 -9.27 -55.14
C SER A 52 36.57 -9.65 -53.99
N ALA A 53 37.83 -9.86 -54.37
CA ALA A 53 38.95 -10.31 -53.55
C ALA A 53 39.77 -9.08 -53.02
N PRO A 54 40.98 -9.22 -52.45
CA PRO A 54 41.25 -8.81 -51.07
C PRO A 54 42.24 -7.64 -50.97
N GLY A 55 42.14 -6.86 -49.88
CA GLY A 55 42.99 -5.69 -49.63
C GLY A 55 43.74 -5.75 -48.30
N ALA A 56 45.02 -6.10 -48.39
CA ALA A 56 46.17 -5.59 -47.63
C ALA A 56 46.21 -5.67 -46.09
N SER A 57 47.08 -6.58 -45.66
CA SER A 57 47.82 -6.67 -44.41
C SER A 57 48.52 -5.36 -44.00
N ARG A 58 48.42 -4.99 -42.71
CA ARG A 58 49.40 -4.13 -42.03
C ARG A 58 49.73 -4.71 -40.65
N THR A 59 50.97 -5.17 -40.51
CA THR A 59 51.64 -5.63 -39.29
C THR A 59 52.08 -4.40 -38.44
N PRO A 60 52.31 -4.55 -37.11
CA PRO A 60 52.25 -3.46 -36.15
C PRO A 60 53.63 -2.85 -35.80
N ALA A 61 53.60 -1.64 -35.24
CA ALA A 61 54.74 -0.91 -34.68
C ALA A 61 54.59 -0.73 -33.15
N PRO A 62 55.68 -0.45 -32.40
CA PRO A 62 55.91 -1.03 -31.08
C PRO A 62 55.48 -0.19 -29.86
N VAL A 63 55.40 -0.90 -28.74
CA VAL A 63 55.13 -0.51 -27.35
C VAL A 63 56.10 0.57 -26.81
N PRO A 64 55.63 1.52 -25.98
CA PRO A 64 56.46 2.16 -24.97
C PRO A 64 56.19 1.59 -23.56
N ARG A 65 57.29 1.21 -22.92
CA ARG A 65 57.46 0.64 -21.59
C ARG A 65 57.45 1.76 -20.54
N ALA A 66 56.56 1.69 -19.56
CA ALA A 66 56.59 2.50 -18.33
C ALA A 66 56.42 1.56 -17.12
N ALA A 67 57.51 1.26 -16.40
CA ALA A 67 57.95 1.96 -15.18
C ALA A 67 57.34 1.33 -13.91
N ARG A 68 58.12 0.41 -13.32
CA ARG A 68 57.97 -0.09 -11.94
C ARG A 68 58.19 1.06 -10.94
N PRO A 69 57.50 1.03 -9.79
CA PRO A 69 58.09 1.50 -8.55
C PRO A 69 58.39 0.34 -7.59
N ALA A 70 59.42 0.57 -6.80
CA ALA A 70 60.08 -0.34 -5.89
C ALA A 70 59.29 -0.64 -4.61
N ALA A 71 59.65 -1.76 -3.99
CA ALA A 71 59.30 -2.11 -2.61
C ALA A 71 59.96 -1.17 -1.59
N PRO A 72 59.42 -1.12 -0.37
CA PRO A 72 60.27 -1.30 0.80
C PRO A 72 59.77 -2.40 1.73
N GLY A 73 60.73 -3.00 2.44
CA GLY A 73 60.59 -4.19 3.26
C GLY A 73 59.87 -3.98 4.59
N GLY A 74 59.78 -5.10 5.31
CA GLY A 74 58.84 -5.30 6.41
C GLY A 74 59.23 -4.72 7.75
N ALA A 75 58.26 -4.71 8.66
CA ALA A 75 58.45 -5.07 10.06
C ALA A 75 57.11 -5.46 10.69
N THR A 76 57.23 -6.47 11.54
CA THR A 76 56.30 -7.09 12.49
C THR A 76 55.45 -6.14 13.34
N SER A 77 54.18 -6.47 13.58
CA SER A 77 53.56 -6.53 14.94
C SER A 77 52.04 -6.75 14.90
N GLY A 78 51.53 -7.49 15.90
CA GLY A 78 50.27 -7.15 16.57
C GLY A 78 48.95 -7.59 15.94
N ARG A 79 48.51 -8.81 16.26
CA ARG A 79 47.13 -9.29 16.09
C ARG A 79 46.25 -8.77 17.24
N PRO A 80 45.00 -8.33 16.97
CA PRO A 80 43.90 -8.72 17.86
C PRO A 80 42.72 -9.34 17.11
N ARG A 81 42.08 -10.29 17.79
CA ARG A 81 40.88 -11.05 17.39
C ARG A 81 39.64 -10.13 17.27
N PRO A 82 38.73 -10.39 16.33
CA PRO A 82 37.35 -9.95 16.44
C PRO A 82 36.50 -10.96 17.25
N THR A 83 35.70 -10.42 18.18
CA THR A 83 34.71 -11.12 18.98
C THR A 83 33.44 -11.42 18.17
N ALA A 84 32.82 -12.56 18.47
CA ALA A 84 31.60 -13.09 17.86
C ALA A 84 30.34 -12.28 18.22
N PRO A 85 29.27 -12.32 17.40
CA PRO A 85 27.93 -11.92 17.81
C PRO A 85 27.20 -13.08 18.48
N GLY A 86 26.66 -12.80 19.66
CA GLY A 86 25.93 -13.73 20.51
C GLY A 86 24.53 -14.06 20.02
N THR A 87 24.16 -15.29 20.36
CA THR A 87 22.89 -16.00 20.28
C THR A 87 21.68 -15.23 20.81
N GLY A 88 20.55 -15.39 20.12
CA GLY A 88 19.23 -15.05 20.64
C GLY A 88 18.73 -16.05 21.68
N HIS A 89 17.85 -15.57 22.57
CA HIS A 89 16.86 -16.37 23.27
C HIS A 89 15.58 -15.54 23.40
N ALA A 90 14.49 -16.17 22.96
CA ALA A 90 13.12 -15.77 23.19
C ALA A 90 12.72 -16.08 24.63
N SER A 91 11.85 -15.26 25.21
CA SER A 91 10.90 -15.65 26.25
C SER A 91 9.79 -14.61 26.31
N ASP A 92 8.57 -15.09 26.05
CA ASP A 92 7.30 -14.42 26.34
C ASP A 92 7.16 -14.16 27.84
N HIS A 93 6.53 -13.04 28.21
CA HIS A 93 5.46 -13.04 29.22
C HIS A 93 4.62 -11.76 29.16
N VAL A 94 3.31 -12.00 29.08
CA VAL A 94 2.16 -11.09 29.20
C VAL A 94 2.09 -10.46 30.60
N SER A 95 1.76 -9.16 30.67
CA SER A 95 0.79 -8.55 31.60
C SER A 95 0.64 -7.05 31.30
N GLY A 96 -0.61 -6.59 31.19
CA GLY A 96 -0.96 -5.26 30.73
C GLY A 96 -1.12 -4.19 31.83
N THR A 97 -2.00 -3.25 31.50
CA THR A 97 -2.52 -2.08 32.25
C THR A 97 -1.75 -0.76 32.14
N GLY A 98 -2.24 0.11 31.24
CA GLY A 98 -2.88 1.38 31.61
C GLY A 98 -1.99 2.57 32.01
N GLY A 99 -2.16 3.71 31.33
CA GLY A 99 -1.76 5.01 31.86
C GLY A 99 -1.42 6.06 30.82
N SER A 100 -2.33 6.99 30.60
CA SER A 100 -2.19 8.19 29.76
C SER A 100 -1.05 9.12 30.19
N ALA A 101 -0.48 9.88 29.25
CA ALA A 101 -0.53 11.36 29.22
C ALA A 101 0.66 11.97 28.48
N VAL A 102 0.42 12.60 27.31
CA VAL A 102 1.07 13.86 26.97
C VAL A 102 0.00 14.79 26.43
N ARG A 103 -0.21 15.89 27.15
CA ARG A 103 -1.23 16.92 27.01
C ARG A 103 -0.49 18.24 26.75
N ARG A 104 -1.11 19.13 25.95
CA ARG A 104 -0.80 20.57 25.72
C ARG A 104 0.26 20.82 24.64
N PHE A 105 0.11 21.78 23.71
CA PHE A 105 -0.50 23.12 23.74
C PHE A 105 -1.27 23.38 22.42
N LEU A 106 -2.38 24.11 22.38
CA LEU A 106 -2.41 25.58 22.36
C LEU A 106 -3.74 26.12 22.90
N SER A 107 -3.58 27.04 23.85
CA SER A 107 -4.59 27.86 24.49
C SER A 107 -4.74 29.17 23.74
N SER A 108 -5.96 29.64 23.48
CA SER A 108 -6.27 31.07 23.25
C SER A 108 -7.76 31.35 23.47
N ALA A 109 -8.01 32.20 24.46
CA ALA A 109 -9.14 33.13 24.64
C ALA A 109 -10.58 32.60 24.81
N LEU A 110 -10.96 32.34 26.06
CA LEU A 110 -12.33 32.55 26.57
C LEU A 110 -12.31 33.62 27.67
N LEU A 111 -13.19 34.62 27.55
CA LEU A 111 -13.57 35.53 28.63
C LEU A 111 -14.48 34.81 29.64
N PRO A 112 -14.35 35.05 30.96
CA PRO A 112 -15.35 34.68 31.95
C PRO A 112 -16.14 35.91 32.42
N LEU A 113 -17.47 35.77 32.54
CA LEU A 113 -18.32 36.70 33.30
C LEU A 113 -19.17 35.88 34.29
N PRO A 114 -19.22 36.26 35.58
CA PRO A 114 -19.78 35.44 36.65
C PRO A 114 -21.24 35.82 36.94
N LEU A 115 -22.07 34.84 37.30
CA LEU A 115 -23.34 35.10 37.99
C LEU A 115 -23.44 34.24 39.26
N LEU A 116 -23.58 34.98 40.36
CA LEU A 116 -23.90 34.53 41.71
C LEU A 116 -25.33 34.01 41.78
N ALA A 117 -25.55 32.90 42.48
CA ALA A 117 -26.82 32.65 43.16
C ALA A 117 -26.59 31.83 44.45
N LEU A 118 -27.10 32.41 45.52
CA LEU A 118 -26.94 32.09 46.93
C LEU A 118 -27.94 30.98 47.35
N ALA A 119 -27.51 30.04 48.18
CA ALA A 119 -28.41 29.11 48.87
C ALA A 119 -28.48 29.43 50.38
N ALA A 120 -29.72 29.56 50.86
CA ALA A 120 -30.26 29.27 52.19
C ALA A 120 -29.55 29.81 53.45
N VAL A 121 -30.20 30.77 54.11
CA VAL A 121 -30.11 30.99 55.56
C VAL A 121 -31.52 31.01 56.16
N THR A 122 -31.75 30.09 57.10
CA THR A 122 -32.87 30.07 58.04
C THR A 122 -32.46 30.75 59.35
N LEU A 123 -33.28 31.63 59.92
CA LEU A 123 -33.61 31.77 61.36
C LEU A 123 -34.62 32.93 61.58
N PRO A 124 -35.42 32.92 62.68
CA PRO A 124 -36.59 33.77 62.89
C PRO A 124 -36.26 35.03 63.72
N ALA A 125 -36.93 36.15 63.43
CA ALA A 125 -37.04 37.26 64.39
C ALA A 125 -38.27 38.10 64.11
N ALA A 126 -39.12 38.21 65.13
CA ALA A 126 -40.20 39.16 65.24
C ALA A 126 -39.64 40.56 65.51
N PHE A 127 -40.26 41.60 64.92
CA PHE A 127 -40.45 42.86 65.62
C PHE A 127 -41.75 43.55 65.17
N SER A 128 -42.44 44.05 66.18
CA SER A 128 -43.75 44.69 66.19
C SER A 128 -43.65 46.21 65.97
N GLY A 129 -44.69 46.76 65.32
CA GLY A 129 -45.02 48.19 65.28
C GLY A 129 -45.34 48.62 63.84
N GLY A 130 -46.57 48.95 63.44
CA GLY A 130 -47.72 49.49 64.15
C GLY A 130 -48.08 50.83 63.49
N GLY A 131 -49.14 50.88 62.68
CA GLY A 131 -49.53 52.15 62.05
C GLY A 131 -50.57 52.07 60.93
N ASN A 132 -51.84 51.93 61.33
CA ASN A 132 -53.05 52.45 60.69
C ASN A 132 -53.57 51.83 59.36
N ARG A 133 -54.50 50.88 59.56
CA ARG A 133 -55.86 50.85 58.99
C ARG A 133 -56.04 51.30 57.53
N ARG A 134 -56.17 50.32 56.64
CA ARG A 134 -57.24 50.32 55.62
C ARG A 134 -57.92 48.95 55.57
N TRP A 135 -58.86 48.82 56.48
CA TRP A 135 -59.80 47.71 56.66
C TRP A 135 -60.85 47.86 55.53
N PHE A 136 -61.06 46.80 54.73
CA PHE A 136 -61.88 46.68 53.49
C PHE A 136 -61.11 46.78 52.14
N GLY A 137 -60.53 45.65 51.70
CA GLY A 137 -60.02 45.42 50.32
C GLY A 137 -59.50 44.00 50.04
N GLY A 138 -59.70 43.04 50.95
CA GLY A 138 -58.84 41.85 51.11
C GLY A 138 -59.22 40.56 50.37
N ARG A 139 -59.71 40.61 49.13
CA ARG A 139 -59.85 39.39 48.31
C ARG A 139 -59.61 39.64 46.81
N GLY A 140 -59.93 40.83 46.30
CA GLY A 140 -59.64 41.23 44.92
C GLY A 140 -58.16 41.51 44.65
N GLU A 141 -57.47 42.18 45.56
CA GLU A 141 -56.05 42.55 45.42
C GLU A 141 -55.12 41.32 45.37
N GLY A 142 -55.39 40.31 46.22
CA GLY A 142 -54.64 39.06 46.22
C GLY A 142 -54.83 38.26 44.93
N GLN A 143 -56.06 38.23 44.39
CA GLN A 143 -56.34 37.53 43.13
C GLN A 143 -55.74 38.23 41.91
N ARG A 144 -55.63 39.56 41.94
CA ARG A 144 -54.90 40.33 40.92
C ARG A 144 -53.41 40.00 40.92
N ALA A 145 -52.79 39.98 42.11
CA ALA A 145 -51.38 39.60 42.24
C ALA A 145 -51.12 38.15 41.78
N GLU A 146 -52.02 37.21 42.07
CA GLU A 146 -51.92 35.83 41.59
C GLU A 146 -52.12 35.71 40.07
N ALA A 147 -53.01 36.48 39.48
CA ALA A 147 -53.20 36.54 38.03
C ALA A 147 -51.98 37.14 37.32
N GLN A 148 -51.38 38.19 37.90
CA GLN A 148 -50.13 38.77 37.39
C GLN A 148 -48.97 37.76 37.47
N ALA A 149 -48.82 37.05 38.59
CA ALA A 149 -47.82 36.00 38.71
C ALA A 149 -48.03 34.87 37.70
N ALA A 150 -49.28 34.52 37.37
CA ALA A 150 -49.60 33.56 36.32
C ALA A 150 -49.23 34.08 34.93
N LYS A 151 -49.43 35.39 34.66
CA LYS A 151 -49.01 36.05 33.42
C LYS A 151 -47.50 36.03 33.25
N ASP A 152 -46.75 36.40 34.30
CA ASP A 152 -45.29 36.40 34.28
C ASP A 152 -44.73 34.98 34.08
N ALA A 153 -45.34 33.97 34.73
CA ALA A 153 -44.95 32.57 34.56
C ALA A 153 -45.26 32.03 33.14
N ALA A 154 -46.39 32.42 32.55
CA ALA A 154 -46.72 32.08 31.17
C ALA A 154 -45.78 32.76 30.18
N ALA A 155 -45.43 34.03 30.41
CA ALA A 155 -44.46 34.76 29.61
C ALA A 155 -43.06 34.10 29.66
N ALA A 156 -42.61 33.69 30.84
CA ALA A 156 -41.36 32.94 31.00
C ALA A 156 -41.38 31.62 30.19
N ALA A 157 -42.44 30.83 30.31
CA ALA A 157 -42.61 29.58 29.55
C ALA A 157 -42.61 29.81 28.02
N PHE A 158 -43.23 30.90 27.57
CA PHE A 158 -43.23 31.30 26.16
C PHE A 158 -41.81 31.62 25.65
N TYR A 159 -41.04 32.42 26.39
CA TYR A 159 -39.66 32.75 26.03
C TYR A 159 -38.72 31.54 26.01
N GLU A 160 -38.87 30.62 26.97
CA GLU A 160 -38.10 29.39 27.01
C GLU A 160 -38.41 28.49 25.80
N LEU A 161 -39.69 28.37 25.42
CA LEU A 161 -40.10 27.59 24.25
C LEU A 161 -39.56 28.19 22.94
N ASP A 162 -39.69 29.51 22.74
CA ASP A 162 -39.16 30.20 21.55
C ASP A 162 -37.63 30.04 21.46
N SER A 163 -36.92 30.16 22.58
CA SER A 163 -35.46 29.96 22.61
C SER A 163 -35.09 28.53 22.21
N ALA A 164 -35.76 27.53 22.80
CA ALA A 164 -35.52 26.13 22.48
C ALA A 164 -35.87 25.79 21.02
N GLN A 165 -36.92 26.39 20.45
CA GLN A 165 -37.29 26.21 19.04
C GLN A 165 -36.22 26.77 18.11
N ARG A 166 -35.65 27.94 18.44
CA ARG A 166 -34.56 28.54 17.66
C ARG A 166 -33.30 27.68 17.69
N ASP A 167 -32.94 27.14 18.84
CA ASP A 167 -31.78 26.25 18.98
C ASP A 167 -31.98 24.96 18.17
N LEU A 168 -33.16 24.34 18.26
CA LEU A 168 -33.48 23.14 17.49
C LEU A 168 -33.44 23.42 15.97
N ARG A 169 -33.88 24.60 15.52
CA ARG A 169 -33.77 24.97 14.10
C ARG A 169 -32.32 24.94 13.62
N ILE A 170 -31.38 25.46 14.40
CA ILE A 170 -29.93 25.43 14.07
C ILE A 170 -29.44 23.97 13.98
N SER A 171 -29.88 23.10 14.90
CA SER A 171 -29.58 21.67 14.84
C SER A 171 -30.11 21.00 13.57
N ILE A 172 -31.34 21.29 13.18
CA ILE A 172 -31.95 20.76 11.94
C ILE A 172 -31.22 21.27 10.69
N GLU A 173 -30.87 22.56 10.65
CA GLU A 173 -30.07 23.13 9.55
C GLU A 173 -28.70 22.45 9.45
N THR A 174 -28.06 22.17 10.58
CA THR A 174 -26.75 21.48 10.63
C THR A 174 -26.85 20.04 10.11
N ILE A 175 -27.87 19.29 10.53
CA ILE A 175 -28.12 17.92 10.05
C ILE A 175 -28.37 17.92 8.54
N THR A 176 -29.28 18.78 8.07
CA THR A 176 -29.69 18.81 6.66
C THR A 176 -28.62 19.35 5.72
N ALA A 177 -27.69 20.17 6.21
CA ALA A 177 -26.54 20.61 5.44
C ALA A 177 -25.58 19.47 5.04
N VAL A 178 -25.62 18.34 5.75
CA VAL A 178 -24.64 17.25 5.58
C VAL A 178 -25.25 15.85 5.43
N ASP A 179 -26.55 15.69 5.65
CA ASP A 179 -27.24 14.41 5.62
C ASP A 179 -28.63 14.53 4.95
N ASP A 180 -28.85 13.76 3.88
CA ASP A 180 -30.15 13.61 3.20
C ASP A 180 -30.68 12.16 3.30
N SER A 181 -30.34 11.46 4.38
CA SER A 181 -30.88 10.13 4.68
C SER A 181 -32.35 10.20 5.13
N PRO A 182 -33.11 9.09 5.04
CA PRO A 182 -34.48 9.05 5.54
C PRO A 182 -34.65 9.51 7.00
N PRO A 183 -33.73 9.19 7.95
CA PRO A 183 -33.77 9.76 9.30
C PRO A 183 -33.62 11.28 9.35
N ALA A 184 -32.73 11.87 8.53
CA ALA A 184 -32.55 13.32 8.45
C ALA A 184 -33.80 14.02 7.90
N ARG A 185 -34.41 13.46 6.85
CA ARG A 185 -35.71 13.94 6.34
C ARG A 185 -36.84 13.79 7.37
N GLY A 186 -36.82 12.69 8.15
CA GLY A 186 -37.71 12.48 9.28
C GLY A 186 -37.56 13.55 10.36
N ALA A 187 -36.34 14.00 10.65
CA ALA A 187 -36.08 15.09 11.58
C ALA A 187 -36.69 16.43 11.10
N VAL A 188 -36.62 16.72 9.79
CA VAL A 188 -37.27 17.91 9.22
C VAL A 188 -38.80 17.84 9.35
N SER A 189 -39.38 16.68 9.03
CA SER A 189 -40.83 16.48 9.17
C SER A 189 -41.28 16.63 10.62
N GLY A 190 -40.58 15.98 11.55
CA GLY A 190 -40.89 16.05 12.98
C GLY A 190 -40.74 17.46 13.54
N PHE A 191 -39.74 18.22 13.09
CA PHE A 191 -39.59 19.64 13.45
C PHE A 191 -40.71 20.51 12.90
N THR A 192 -41.21 20.21 11.69
CA THR A 192 -42.35 20.93 11.08
C THR A 192 -43.62 20.69 11.88
N ASP A 193 -43.89 19.43 12.27
CA ASP A 193 -45.05 19.07 13.09
C ASP A 193 -44.98 19.66 14.50
N LEU A 194 -43.78 19.79 15.07
CA LEU A 194 -43.57 20.47 16.35
C LEU A 194 -43.77 21.99 16.22
N SER A 195 -43.26 22.60 15.15
CA SER A 195 -43.41 24.03 14.91
C SER A 195 -44.88 24.44 14.78
N ALA A 196 -45.69 23.66 14.05
CA ALA A 196 -47.13 23.92 13.95
C ALA A 196 -47.85 23.83 15.32
N ARG A 197 -47.41 22.91 16.20
CA ARG A 197 -47.94 22.81 17.57
C ARG A 197 -47.50 23.98 18.45
N ILE A 198 -46.25 24.45 18.28
CA ILE A 198 -45.72 25.64 18.96
C ILE A 198 -46.52 26.89 18.56
N ASP A 199 -46.81 27.06 17.27
CA ASP A 199 -47.61 28.18 16.77
C ASP A 199 -49.01 28.20 17.41
N GLU A 200 -49.65 27.03 17.51
CA GLU A 200 -50.97 26.89 18.14
C GLU A 200 -50.96 27.28 19.63
N VAL A 201 -50.02 26.75 20.43
CA VAL A 201 -49.96 27.11 21.87
C VAL A 201 -49.50 28.55 22.09
N SER A 202 -48.72 29.10 21.16
CA SER A 202 -48.32 30.51 21.15
C SER A 202 -49.54 31.42 20.93
N HIS A 203 -50.42 31.07 19.98
CA HIS A 203 -51.68 31.79 19.78
C HIS A 203 -52.59 31.71 21.01
N GLN A 204 -52.70 30.55 21.66
CA GLN A 204 -53.48 30.40 22.88
C GLN A 204 -52.96 31.28 24.02
N TYR A 205 -51.64 31.37 24.18
CA TYR A 205 -51.02 32.28 25.13
C TYR A 205 -51.29 33.76 24.80
N ILE A 206 -51.08 34.17 23.55
CA ILE A 206 -51.33 35.56 23.13
C ILE A 206 -52.80 35.93 23.34
N ALA A 207 -53.73 35.05 22.96
CA ALA A 207 -55.17 35.27 23.18
C ALA A 207 -55.52 35.37 24.66
N ALA A 208 -54.91 34.56 25.53
CA ALA A 208 -55.11 34.63 26.97
C ALA A 208 -54.54 35.93 27.58
N VAL A 209 -53.42 36.44 27.05
CA VAL A 209 -52.85 37.73 27.49
C VAL A 209 -53.70 38.91 27.00
N ASP A 210 -54.20 38.86 25.77
CA ASP A 210 -54.99 39.93 25.14
C ASP A 210 -56.43 40.02 25.71
N ALA A 211 -56.99 38.88 26.17
CA ALA A 211 -58.34 38.83 26.71
C ALA A 211 -58.49 39.54 28.07
N HIS A 212 -57.39 39.73 28.82
CA HIS A 212 -57.44 40.24 30.20
C HIS A 212 -56.50 41.44 30.39
N ASP A 213 -57.09 42.63 30.50
CA ASP A 213 -56.39 43.83 30.95
C ASP A 213 -56.22 43.81 32.48
N LEU A 214 -55.13 43.19 32.94
CA LEU A 214 -54.78 43.08 34.36
C LEU A 214 -54.33 44.42 34.98
N ASP A 215 -54.14 45.47 34.19
CA ASP A 215 -53.69 46.80 34.67
C ASP A 215 -54.87 47.72 35.04
N ARG A 216 -56.11 47.33 34.72
CA ARG A 216 -57.33 48.09 34.99
C ARG A 216 -57.66 48.26 36.49
N ASP A 217 -57.81 49.49 36.99
CA ASP A 217 -57.98 49.81 38.43
C ASP A 217 -59.23 49.21 39.10
N ASP A 218 -60.28 48.87 38.35
CA ASP A 218 -61.57 48.31 38.83
C ASP A 218 -61.76 46.82 38.44
N LEU A 219 -60.68 46.04 38.36
CA LEU A 219 -60.75 44.61 37.97
C LEU A 219 -61.60 43.77 38.94
N GLU A 220 -62.63 43.11 38.41
CA GLU A 220 -63.49 42.22 39.19
C GLU A 220 -62.73 40.93 39.60
N ALA A 221 -62.93 40.47 40.84
CA ALA A 221 -62.28 39.25 41.35
C ALA A 221 -62.62 38.00 40.51
N SER A 222 -63.83 37.89 39.96
CA SER A 222 -64.23 36.79 39.09
C SER A 222 -63.43 36.78 37.77
N THR A 223 -63.14 37.96 37.21
CA THR A 223 -62.30 38.17 36.04
C THR A 223 -60.84 37.85 36.34
N ALA A 224 -60.31 38.28 37.50
CA ALA A 224 -58.95 37.94 37.93
C ALA A 224 -58.74 36.43 38.12
N SER A 225 -59.72 35.73 38.72
CA SER A 225 -59.72 34.26 38.82
C SER A 225 -59.74 33.57 37.45
N ARG A 226 -60.54 34.08 36.50
CA ARG A 226 -60.62 33.52 35.14
C ARG A 226 -59.31 33.74 34.39
N ALA A 227 -58.74 34.94 34.44
CA ALA A 227 -57.44 35.27 33.85
C ALA A 227 -56.34 34.35 34.40
N ARG A 228 -56.29 34.16 35.73
CA ARG A 228 -55.35 33.23 36.36
C ARG A 228 -55.49 31.80 35.81
N ALA A 229 -56.71 31.30 35.67
CA ALA A 229 -56.97 29.95 35.16
C ALA A 229 -56.55 29.78 33.70
N GLU A 230 -56.92 30.73 32.83
CA GLU A 230 -56.58 30.71 31.40
C GLU A 230 -55.07 30.86 31.17
N LEU A 231 -54.39 31.75 31.90
CA LEU A 231 -52.94 31.91 31.83
C LEU A 231 -52.18 30.69 32.37
N THR A 232 -52.70 30.05 33.43
CA THR A 232 -52.14 28.79 33.95
C THR A 232 -52.28 27.68 32.92
N GLN A 233 -53.43 27.59 32.26
CA GLN A 233 -53.68 26.62 31.19
C GLN A 233 -52.74 26.85 30.00
N ALA A 234 -52.57 28.10 29.56
CA ALA A 234 -51.64 28.45 28.49
C ALA A 234 -50.19 28.09 28.85
N ARG A 235 -49.74 28.42 30.07
CA ARG A 235 -48.43 28.02 30.59
C ARG A 235 -48.24 26.50 30.57
N ASP A 236 -49.22 25.74 31.04
CA ASP A 236 -49.11 24.27 31.10
C ASP A 236 -49.07 23.66 29.70
N ALA A 237 -49.80 24.24 28.74
CA ALA A 237 -49.72 23.86 27.32
C ALA A 237 -48.35 24.16 26.71
N LEU A 238 -47.79 25.36 26.96
CA LEU A 238 -46.45 25.75 26.53
C LEU A 238 -45.38 24.79 27.08
N ASN A 239 -45.42 24.50 28.38
CA ASN A 239 -44.49 23.57 29.03
C ASN A 239 -44.58 22.15 28.44
N LYS A 240 -45.80 21.67 28.16
CA LYS A 240 -45.98 20.35 27.55
C LYS A 240 -45.36 20.26 26.16
N VAL A 241 -45.53 21.29 25.32
CA VAL A 241 -44.91 21.32 23.99
C VAL A 241 -43.39 21.48 24.10
N LYS A 242 -42.89 22.24 25.07
CA LYS A 242 -41.46 22.31 25.39
C LYS A 242 -40.89 20.94 25.77
N ASP A 243 -41.59 20.15 26.59
CA ASP A 243 -41.14 18.80 26.95
C ASP A 243 -41.13 17.84 25.75
N ASP A 244 -42.08 17.99 24.81
CA ASP A 244 -42.08 17.26 23.54
C ASP A 244 -40.87 17.69 22.67
N LEU A 245 -40.56 18.99 22.64
CA LEU A 245 -39.43 19.57 21.92
C LEU A 245 -38.09 19.06 22.49
N ASP A 246 -37.91 19.09 23.80
CA ASP A 246 -36.69 18.65 24.48
C ASP A 246 -36.43 17.15 24.23
N ARG A 247 -37.48 16.32 24.29
CA ARG A 247 -37.39 14.88 23.94
C ARG A 247 -37.01 14.66 22.48
N PHE A 248 -37.57 15.47 21.58
CA PHE A 248 -37.23 15.40 20.16
C PHE A 248 -35.77 15.77 19.92
N THR A 249 -35.30 16.88 20.51
CA THR A 249 -33.89 17.32 20.46
C THR A 249 -32.94 16.24 20.98
N GLN A 250 -33.25 15.60 22.11
CA GLN A 250 -32.46 14.49 22.64
C GLN A 250 -32.37 13.30 21.66
N GLY A 251 -33.45 13.03 20.92
CA GLY A 251 -33.48 12.00 19.89
C GLY A 251 -32.57 12.28 18.67
N LEU A 252 -32.22 13.56 18.43
CA LEU A 252 -31.36 13.95 17.31
C LEU A 252 -29.86 13.81 17.58
N GLY A 253 -29.45 13.55 18.83
CA GLY A 253 -28.04 13.46 19.24
C GLY A 253 -27.16 12.66 18.26
N PRO A 254 -27.51 11.41 17.89
CA PRO A 254 -26.70 10.62 16.96
C PRO A 254 -26.57 11.22 15.55
N LEU A 255 -27.58 11.96 15.06
CA LEU A 255 -27.52 12.64 13.76
C LEU A 255 -26.62 13.88 13.83
N LEU A 256 -26.68 14.62 14.94
CA LEU A 256 -25.79 15.77 15.18
C LEU A 256 -24.33 15.33 15.33
N ASP A 257 -24.04 14.31 16.13
CA ASP A 257 -22.69 13.77 16.31
C ASP A 257 -22.08 13.34 14.96
N LYS A 258 -22.89 12.70 14.11
CA LYS A 258 -22.49 12.31 12.75
C LYS A 258 -22.21 13.54 11.88
N ALA A 259 -23.09 14.53 11.91
CA ALA A 259 -22.95 15.76 11.14
C ALA A 259 -21.68 16.53 11.51
N GLU A 260 -21.45 16.72 12.81
CA GLU A 260 -20.25 17.37 13.34
C GLU A 260 -18.97 16.62 12.94
N THR A 261 -19.01 15.28 13.03
CA THR A 261 -17.88 14.44 12.60
C THR A 261 -17.56 14.62 11.12
N GLN A 262 -18.57 14.70 10.26
CA GLN A 262 -18.36 14.92 8.81
C GLN A 262 -17.81 16.32 8.53
N LEU A 263 -18.37 17.36 9.17
CA LEU A 263 -17.89 18.74 9.03
C LEU A 263 -16.44 18.89 9.50
N ALA A 264 -16.08 18.30 10.63
CA ALA A 264 -14.72 18.32 11.16
C ALA A 264 -13.69 17.65 10.22
N ARG A 265 -14.12 16.66 9.43
CA ARG A 265 -13.27 15.93 8.47
C ARG A 265 -13.12 16.64 7.13
N LEU A 266 -14.06 17.50 6.76
CA LEU A 266 -14.15 18.06 5.41
C LEU A 266 -12.89 18.82 4.99
N ALA A 267 -12.49 19.84 5.76
CA ALA A 267 -11.32 20.65 5.40
C ALA A 267 -10.01 19.84 5.37
N PRO A 268 -9.70 18.98 6.38
CA PRO A 268 -8.54 18.10 6.32
C PRO A 268 -8.54 17.14 5.12
N ALA A 269 -9.70 16.59 4.74
CA ALA A 269 -9.80 15.67 3.61
C ALA A 269 -9.49 16.37 2.28
N VAL A 270 -10.11 17.53 2.05
CA VAL A 270 -9.87 18.34 0.84
C VAL A 270 -8.40 18.74 0.75
N GLU A 271 -7.78 19.14 1.86
CA GLU A 271 -6.40 19.58 1.84
C GLU A 271 -5.41 18.44 1.63
N ARG A 272 -5.68 17.26 2.19
CA ARG A 272 -4.94 16.04 1.86
C ARG A 272 -5.01 15.73 0.37
N ALA A 273 -6.19 15.85 -0.26
CA ALA A 273 -6.35 15.61 -1.69
C ALA A 273 -5.48 16.55 -2.55
N ARG A 274 -5.44 17.85 -2.20
CA ARG A 274 -4.57 18.83 -2.87
C ARG A 274 -3.09 18.52 -2.70
N GLN A 275 -2.68 18.17 -1.49
CA GLN A 275 -1.30 17.80 -1.20
C GLN A 275 -0.87 16.54 -1.97
N SER A 276 -1.73 15.52 -2.05
CA SER A 276 -1.48 14.31 -2.84
C SER A 276 -1.34 14.63 -4.34
N LEU A 277 -2.19 15.51 -4.89
CA LEU A 277 -2.08 15.95 -6.29
C LEU A 277 -0.76 16.68 -6.58
N LEU A 278 -0.37 17.61 -5.71
CA LEU A 278 0.90 18.33 -5.83
C LEU A 278 2.10 17.37 -5.75
N ALA A 279 2.08 16.45 -4.79
CA ALA A 279 3.15 15.46 -4.64
C ALA A 279 3.25 14.54 -5.87
N ALA A 280 2.12 14.10 -6.42
CA ALA A 280 2.08 13.31 -7.66
C ALA A 280 2.65 14.08 -8.85
N SER A 281 2.31 15.37 -9.00
CA SER A 281 2.88 16.24 -10.05
C SER A 281 4.40 16.35 -9.92
N ASN A 282 4.90 16.63 -8.71
CA ASN A 282 6.32 16.75 -8.45
C ASN A 282 7.07 15.43 -8.74
N ALA A 283 6.48 14.28 -8.38
CA ALA A 283 7.07 12.97 -8.68
C ALA A 283 7.13 12.68 -10.18
N LEU A 284 6.11 13.09 -10.95
CA LEU A 284 6.14 12.99 -12.41
C LEU A 284 7.19 13.90 -13.03
N ASP A 285 7.33 15.12 -12.55
CA ASP A 285 8.35 16.05 -13.04
C ASP A 285 9.77 15.55 -12.73
N ALA A 286 9.99 14.99 -11.54
CA ALA A 286 11.25 14.33 -11.20
C ALA A 286 11.53 13.11 -12.11
N THR A 287 10.51 12.31 -12.41
CA THR A 287 10.61 11.16 -13.32
C THR A 287 11.00 11.59 -14.74
N ARG A 288 10.38 12.66 -15.26
CA ARG A 288 10.71 13.25 -16.56
C ARG A 288 12.10 13.87 -16.58
N ALA A 289 12.49 14.55 -15.52
CA ALA A 289 13.84 15.12 -15.38
C ALA A 289 14.93 14.02 -15.40
N ALA A 290 14.61 12.82 -14.91
CA ALA A 290 15.46 11.64 -15.04
C ALA A 290 15.42 10.98 -16.44
N GLY A 291 14.73 11.57 -17.42
CA GLY A 291 14.60 11.05 -18.79
C GLY A 291 13.66 9.85 -18.93
N LEU A 292 12.82 9.59 -17.92
CA LEU A 292 11.89 8.47 -17.92
C LEU A 292 10.52 8.91 -18.45
N ARG A 293 9.91 8.07 -19.28
CA ARG A 293 8.56 8.26 -19.80
C ARG A 293 7.55 7.95 -18.70
N ALA A 294 6.54 8.79 -18.60
CA ALA A 294 5.47 8.66 -17.63
C ALA A 294 4.13 9.16 -18.20
N ASP A 295 3.92 8.98 -19.52
CA ASP A 295 2.77 9.53 -20.24
C ASP A 295 1.43 8.98 -19.72
N ASP A 296 1.37 7.67 -19.47
CA ASP A 296 0.17 7.03 -18.89
C ASP A 296 -0.13 7.53 -17.48
N LEU A 297 0.91 7.73 -16.65
CA LEU A 297 0.76 8.27 -15.30
C LEU A 297 0.33 9.74 -15.35
N ALA A 298 0.86 10.51 -16.29
CA ALA A 298 0.46 11.89 -16.53
C ALA A 298 -1.00 12.00 -17.01
N ALA A 299 -1.44 11.11 -17.90
CA ALA A 299 -2.82 11.04 -18.36
C ALA A 299 -3.77 10.69 -17.20
N ARG A 300 -3.39 9.74 -16.33
CA ARG A 300 -4.15 9.41 -15.12
C ARG A 300 -4.25 10.59 -14.14
N LEU A 301 -3.15 11.32 -13.92
CA LEU A 301 -3.18 12.52 -13.07
C LEU A 301 -4.05 13.63 -13.69
N ALA A 302 -3.94 13.83 -15.00
CA ALA A 302 -4.75 14.81 -15.73
C ALA A 302 -6.25 14.49 -15.67
N ALA A 303 -6.63 13.20 -15.65
CA ALA A 303 -8.01 12.76 -15.49
C ALA A 303 -8.64 13.19 -14.13
N LEU A 304 -7.82 13.54 -13.12
CA LEU A 304 -8.29 14.06 -11.83
C LEU A 304 -8.58 15.59 -11.85
N ALA A 305 -8.28 16.30 -12.94
CA ALA A 305 -8.49 17.75 -13.01
C ALA A 305 -9.97 18.20 -12.84
N PRO A 306 -10.97 17.51 -13.42
CA PRO A 306 -12.38 17.83 -13.17
C PRO A 306 -12.77 17.65 -11.70
N GLU A 307 -12.17 16.66 -11.03
CA GLU A 307 -12.42 16.37 -9.63
C GLU A 307 -11.86 17.47 -8.72
N LEU A 308 -10.64 17.95 -9.00
CA LEU A 308 -10.06 19.12 -8.33
C LEU A 308 -10.93 20.37 -8.53
N THR A 309 -11.50 20.56 -9.72
CA THR A 309 -12.40 21.69 -9.99
C THR A 309 -13.63 21.64 -9.10
N ARG A 310 -14.22 20.46 -8.90
CA ARG A 310 -15.36 20.27 -7.99
C ARG A 310 -14.97 20.43 -6.52
N LEU A 311 -13.79 19.96 -6.12
CA LEU A 311 -13.26 20.20 -4.76
C LEU A 311 -13.09 21.70 -4.47
N ASN A 312 -12.65 22.48 -5.47
CA ASN A 312 -12.51 23.93 -5.33
C ASN A 312 -13.86 24.68 -5.32
N GLN A 313 -14.90 24.12 -5.93
CA GLN A 313 -16.27 24.63 -5.80
C GLN A 313 -16.86 24.36 -4.41
N GLY A 314 -16.33 23.37 -3.69
CA GLY A 314 -16.60 23.12 -2.28
C GLY A 314 -17.94 22.43 -1.98
N ALA A 315 -18.12 22.08 -0.71
CA ALA A 315 -19.30 21.35 -0.23
C ALA A 315 -20.60 22.16 -0.28
N GLY A 316 -20.55 23.49 -0.27
CA GLY A 316 -21.75 24.32 -0.40
C GLY A 316 -22.49 24.13 -1.74
N ARG A 317 -21.77 23.70 -2.80
CA ARG A 317 -22.37 23.39 -4.11
C ARG A 317 -22.65 21.91 -4.30
N HIS A 318 -21.80 21.04 -3.75
CA HIS A 318 -21.79 19.61 -4.08
C HIS A 318 -22.26 18.70 -2.95
N GLY A 319 -22.53 19.24 -1.76
CA GLY A 319 -22.80 18.44 -0.56
C GLY A 319 -21.52 18.02 0.18
N VAL A 320 -21.61 17.91 1.50
CA VAL A 320 -20.49 17.46 2.36
C VAL A 320 -20.12 16.00 2.09
N PRO A 321 -21.06 15.03 2.02
CA PRO A 321 -20.73 13.63 1.77
C PRO A 321 -19.99 13.40 0.44
N GLU A 322 -20.49 14.00 -0.64
CA GLU A 322 -19.93 13.87 -1.98
C GLU A 322 -18.55 14.52 -2.07
N THR A 323 -18.36 15.66 -1.38
CA THR A 323 -17.06 16.33 -1.33
C THR A 323 -16.04 15.52 -0.56
N LEU A 324 -16.42 14.90 0.57
CA LEU A 324 -15.57 13.98 1.33
C LEU A 324 -15.16 12.77 0.48
N GLN A 325 -16.14 12.08 -0.13
CA GLN A 325 -15.88 10.92 -0.99
C GLN A 325 -14.95 11.28 -2.16
N ARG A 326 -15.18 12.44 -2.78
CA ARG A 326 -14.34 12.97 -3.86
C ARG A 326 -12.92 13.23 -3.39
N ALA A 327 -12.76 13.89 -2.25
CA ALA A 327 -11.44 14.18 -1.69
C ALA A 327 -10.66 12.90 -1.40
N GLU A 328 -11.31 11.89 -0.83
CA GLU A 328 -10.69 10.58 -0.57
C GLU A 328 -10.32 9.83 -1.85
N HIS A 329 -11.15 9.88 -2.88
CA HIS A 329 -10.85 9.28 -4.19
C HIS A 329 -9.65 9.96 -4.85
N VAL A 330 -9.66 11.29 -4.94
CA VAL A 330 -8.55 12.08 -5.51
C VAL A 330 -7.26 11.84 -4.75
N ALA A 331 -7.30 11.83 -3.41
CA ALA A 331 -6.11 11.57 -2.60
C ALA A 331 -5.52 10.18 -2.87
N ARG A 332 -6.35 9.13 -2.90
CA ARG A 332 -5.91 7.75 -3.17
C ARG A 332 -5.32 7.58 -4.57
N ASP A 333 -5.97 8.14 -5.58
CA ASP A 333 -5.54 7.97 -6.97
C ASP A 333 -4.28 8.77 -7.26
N ALA A 334 -4.17 9.98 -6.72
CA ALA A 334 -2.94 10.78 -6.81
C ALA A 334 -1.77 10.10 -6.08
N GLU A 335 -2.04 9.51 -4.90
CA GLU A 335 -1.03 8.74 -4.16
C GLU A 335 -0.56 7.50 -4.94
N ALA A 336 -1.46 6.79 -5.60
CA ALA A 336 -1.10 5.67 -6.46
C ALA A 336 -0.20 6.12 -7.63
N VAL A 337 -0.54 7.24 -8.29
CA VAL A 337 0.30 7.83 -9.35
C VAL A 337 1.68 8.21 -8.81
N ARG A 338 1.74 8.86 -7.64
CA ARG A 338 3.02 9.23 -6.98
C ARG A 338 3.89 8.00 -6.73
N ALA A 339 3.35 6.99 -6.07
CA ALA A 339 4.10 5.78 -5.72
C ALA A 339 4.58 5.01 -6.96
N GLU A 340 3.80 5.01 -8.05
CA GLU A 340 4.23 4.42 -9.32
C GLU A 340 5.34 5.24 -9.99
N ALA A 341 5.23 6.58 -9.99
CA ALA A 341 6.25 7.47 -10.53
C ALA A 341 7.59 7.31 -9.80
N GLU A 342 7.58 7.30 -8.47
CA GLU A 342 8.79 7.14 -7.64
C GLU A 342 9.50 5.81 -7.84
N ARG A 343 8.78 4.74 -8.21
CA ARG A 343 9.37 3.41 -8.50
C ARG A 343 10.07 3.32 -9.85
N LEU A 344 9.76 4.21 -10.80
CA LEU A 344 10.35 4.13 -12.15
C LEU A 344 11.88 4.34 -12.14
N PRO A 345 12.44 5.35 -11.45
CA PRO A 345 13.90 5.49 -11.30
C PRO A 345 14.57 4.28 -10.65
N GLU A 346 13.96 3.71 -9.60
CA GLU A 346 14.51 2.53 -8.92
C GLU A 346 14.58 1.33 -9.87
N ARG A 347 13.50 1.09 -10.62
CA ARG A 347 13.41 0.02 -11.62
C ARG A 347 14.41 0.21 -12.76
N ALA A 348 14.61 1.45 -13.20
CA ALA A 348 15.62 1.81 -14.19
C ALA A 348 17.03 1.45 -13.69
N ALA A 349 17.40 1.93 -12.50
CA ALA A 349 18.71 1.70 -11.90
C ALA A 349 18.97 0.22 -11.58
N GLU A 350 17.94 -0.54 -11.18
CA GLU A 350 18.05 -1.98 -10.99
C GLU A 350 18.31 -2.71 -12.32
N THR A 351 17.56 -2.36 -13.37
CA THR A 351 17.73 -2.94 -14.71
C THR A 351 19.15 -2.67 -15.24
N ASP A 352 19.64 -1.45 -15.05
CA ASP A 352 20.99 -1.05 -15.47
C ASP A 352 22.08 -1.85 -14.75
N ARG A 353 21.94 -2.04 -13.42
CA ARG A 353 22.84 -2.89 -12.62
C ARG A 353 22.84 -4.34 -13.10
N ARG A 354 21.66 -4.90 -13.39
CA ARG A 354 21.52 -6.27 -13.90
C ARG A 354 22.15 -6.44 -15.28
N LEU A 355 21.97 -5.47 -16.18
CA LEU A 355 22.61 -5.45 -17.51
C LEU A 355 24.13 -5.49 -17.40
N VAL A 356 24.72 -4.64 -16.57
CA VAL A 356 26.18 -4.62 -16.33
C VAL A 356 26.66 -5.93 -15.73
N SER A 357 25.98 -6.42 -14.68
CA SER A 357 26.36 -7.66 -14.01
C SER A 357 26.34 -8.89 -14.94
N LEU A 358 25.28 -9.03 -15.74
CA LEU A 358 25.16 -10.16 -16.68
C LEU A 358 26.13 -10.03 -17.86
N ARG A 359 26.43 -8.82 -18.33
CA ARG A 359 27.46 -8.59 -19.35
C ARG A 359 28.84 -9.03 -18.84
N THR A 360 29.20 -8.64 -17.63
CA THR A 360 30.46 -9.08 -17.00
C THR A 360 30.50 -10.59 -16.83
N ARG A 361 29.37 -11.22 -16.45
CA ARG A 361 29.29 -12.68 -16.33
C ARG A 361 29.46 -13.38 -17.69
N ALA A 362 28.83 -12.86 -18.75
CA ALA A 362 29.00 -13.39 -20.10
C ALA A 362 30.46 -13.33 -20.54
N GLN A 363 31.13 -12.18 -20.35
CA GLN A 363 32.55 -12.02 -20.67
C GLN A 363 33.45 -12.99 -19.88
N ALA A 364 33.20 -13.13 -18.57
CA ALA A 364 33.96 -14.06 -17.74
C ALA A 364 33.76 -15.53 -18.18
N LEU A 365 32.54 -15.86 -18.64
CA LEU A 365 32.20 -17.19 -19.10
C LEU A 365 32.82 -17.51 -20.47
N THR A 366 32.94 -16.52 -21.37
CA THR A 366 33.71 -16.65 -22.62
C THR A 366 35.14 -17.08 -22.32
N THR A 367 35.85 -16.37 -21.42
CA THR A 367 37.23 -16.70 -21.05
C THR A 367 37.33 -18.05 -20.35
N ARG A 368 36.33 -18.43 -19.54
CA ARG A 368 36.32 -19.74 -18.87
C ARG A 368 36.08 -20.89 -19.86
N ALA A 369 35.23 -20.70 -20.86
CA ALA A 369 34.96 -21.69 -21.90
C ALA A 369 36.23 -22.03 -22.71
N GLU A 370 37.12 -21.06 -22.94
CA GLU A 370 38.43 -21.29 -23.57
C GLU A 370 39.32 -22.27 -22.79
N GLN A 371 39.15 -22.38 -21.46
CA GLN A 371 39.90 -23.30 -20.61
C GLN A 371 39.43 -24.75 -20.73
N VAL A 372 38.29 -25.01 -21.37
CA VAL A 372 37.75 -26.37 -21.54
C VAL A 372 38.58 -27.18 -22.53
N GLU A 373 39.10 -26.56 -23.60
CA GLU A 373 39.86 -27.27 -24.64
C GLU A 373 41.18 -27.88 -24.10
N PRO A 374 41.99 -27.18 -23.28
CA PRO A 374 43.11 -27.78 -22.56
C PRO A 374 42.69 -28.97 -21.66
N ILE A 375 41.57 -28.85 -20.95
CA ILE A 375 41.05 -29.91 -20.09
C ILE A 375 40.66 -31.15 -20.92
N LEU A 376 39.95 -30.96 -22.03
CA LEU A 376 39.59 -32.03 -22.97
C LEU A 376 40.83 -32.68 -23.60
N SER A 377 41.89 -31.90 -23.86
CA SER A 377 43.16 -32.44 -24.37
C SER A 377 43.82 -33.37 -23.35
N GLU A 378 43.85 -32.99 -22.07
CA GLU A 378 44.35 -33.84 -20.99
C GLU A 378 43.48 -35.10 -20.78
N LEU A 379 42.15 -34.96 -20.87
CA LEU A 379 41.23 -36.08 -20.80
C LEU A 379 41.48 -37.11 -21.93
N ARG A 380 41.59 -36.64 -23.18
CA ARG A 380 41.88 -37.47 -24.37
C ARG A 380 43.21 -38.20 -24.28
N ARG A 381 44.21 -37.57 -23.66
CA ARG A 381 45.54 -38.15 -23.51
C ARG A 381 45.59 -39.25 -22.47
N ARG A 382 44.82 -39.14 -21.39
CA ARG A 382 45.00 -39.97 -20.17
C ARG A 382 43.90 -41.00 -19.93
N PHE A 383 42.70 -40.78 -20.47
CA PHE A 383 41.53 -41.58 -20.17
C PHE A 383 40.87 -42.15 -21.44
N THR A 384 40.06 -43.19 -21.26
CA THR A 384 39.29 -43.81 -22.34
C THR A 384 38.24 -42.86 -22.92
N ILE A 385 37.73 -43.18 -24.11
CA ILE A 385 36.75 -42.35 -24.83
C ILE A 385 35.46 -42.10 -24.02
N ALA A 386 34.99 -43.11 -23.28
CA ALA A 386 33.79 -43.03 -22.44
C ALA A 386 33.88 -41.96 -21.35
N CYS A 387 35.09 -41.58 -20.94
CA CYS A 387 35.31 -40.57 -19.91
C CYS A 387 35.08 -39.13 -20.38
N TRP A 388 35.10 -38.86 -21.69
CA TRP A 388 35.11 -37.49 -22.22
C TRP A 388 34.28 -37.25 -23.48
N GLN A 389 33.81 -38.28 -24.18
CA GLN A 389 33.07 -38.13 -25.44
C GLN A 389 31.83 -37.25 -25.29
N ASP A 390 31.12 -37.35 -24.17
CA ASP A 390 29.95 -36.53 -23.85
C ASP A 390 30.28 -35.03 -23.71
N LEU A 391 31.52 -34.71 -23.38
CA LEU A 391 31.99 -33.34 -23.16
C LEU A 391 32.55 -32.69 -24.44
N GLN A 392 32.68 -33.43 -25.54
CA GLN A 392 33.39 -32.97 -26.74
C GLN A 392 32.75 -31.72 -27.36
N GLN A 393 31.42 -31.59 -27.27
CA GLN A 393 30.68 -30.47 -27.86
C GLN A 393 30.52 -29.27 -26.91
N VAL A 394 30.98 -29.40 -25.65
CA VAL A 394 30.80 -28.35 -24.63
C VAL A 394 31.45 -27.02 -25.04
N PRO A 395 32.68 -26.97 -25.62
CA PRO A 395 33.28 -25.71 -26.04
C PRO A 395 32.44 -24.97 -27.09
N GLU A 396 32.01 -25.65 -28.15
CA GLU A 396 31.21 -25.05 -29.22
C GLU A 396 29.82 -24.63 -28.71
N GLN A 397 29.18 -25.46 -27.88
CA GLN A 397 27.88 -25.16 -27.27
C GLN A 397 27.96 -23.98 -26.31
N ALA A 398 29.01 -23.91 -25.48
CA ALA A 398 29.23 -22.79 -24.57
C ALA A 398 29.44 -21.49 -25.35
N ALA A 399 30.28 -21.51 -26.38
CA ALA A 399 30.51 -20.35 -27.24
C ALA A 399 29.22 -19.90 -27.97
N ALA A 400 28.41 -20.83 -28.47
CA ALA A 400 27.13 -20.52 -29.11
C ALA A 400 26.12 -19.93 -28.13
N THR A 401 26.01 -20.51 -26.94
CA THR A 401 25.05 -20.08 -25.91
C THR A 401 25.43 -18.71 -25.33
N VAL A 402 26.73 -18.44 -25.15
CA VAL A 402 27.18 -17.11 -24.74
C VAL A 402 26.89 -16.06 -25.80
N ARG A 403 27.14 -16.33 -27.09
CA ARG A 403 26.74 -15.42 -28.18
C ARG A 403 25.24 -15.14 -28.19
N GLN A 404 24.42 -16.17 -27.95
CA GLN A 404 22.97 -16.00 -27.81
C GLN A 404 22.61 -15.12 -26.61
N ALA A 405 23.27 -15.33 -25.47
CA ALA A 405 23.08 -14.51 -24.27
C ALA A 405 23.48 -13.05 -24.50
N GLU A 406 24.57 -12.79 -25.23
CA GLU A 406 25.01 -11.44 -25.61
C GLU A 406 24.00 -10.75 -26.55
N ALA A 407 23.47 -11.47 -27.54
CA ALA A 407 22.40 -10.95 -28.41
C ALA A 407 21.15 -10.59 -27.59
N LYS A 408 20.75 -11.45 -26.65
CA LYS A 408 19.63 -11.19 -25.73
C LYS A 408 19.90 -10.05 -24.75
N LEU A 409 21.15 -9.83 -24.34
CA LEU A 409 21.56 -8.65 -23.57
C LEU A 409 21.42 -7.36 -24.38
N ALA A 410 21.74 -7.39 -25.68
CA ALA A 410 21.52 -6.24 -26.56
C ALA A 410 20.02 -5.95 -26.76
N GLU A 411 19.19 -6.98 -26.93
CA GLU A 411 17.73 -6.84 -26.95
C GLU A 411 17.20 -6.27 -25.63
N ALA A 412 17.74 -6.73 -24.49
CA ALA A 412 17.36 -6.23 -23.16
C ALA A 412 17.74 -4.76 -22.96
N GLN A 413 18.92 -4.35 -23.45
CA GLN A 413 19.35 -2.96 -23.46
C GLN A 413 18.40 -2.12 -24.30
N ALA A 414 18.06 -2.55 -25.52
CA ALA A 414 17.11 -1.84 -26.38
C ALA A 414 15.71 -1.75 -25.74
N ALA A 415 15.26 -2.79 -25.03
CA ALA A 415 14.03 -2.75 -24.27
C ALA A 415 14.11 -1.76 -23.09
N ARG A 416 15.24 -1.70 -22.38
CA ARG A 416 15.52 -0.73 -21.31
C ARG A 416 15.55 0.71 -21.81
N ASP A 417 16.16 0.97 -22.96
CA ASP A 417 16.22 2.30 -23.59
C ASP A 417 14.84 2.71 -24.10
N ALA A 418 14.11 1.75 -24.67
CA ALA A 418 12.71 1.91 -25.05
C ALA A 418 11.74 1.93 -23.84
N GLN A 419 12.23 1.74 -22.62
CA GLN A 419 11.48 1.68 -21.36
C GLN A 419 10.34 0.64 -21.35
N ARG A 420 10.51 -0.45 -22.10
CA ARG A 420 9.63 -1.62 -22.10
C ARG A 420 10.03 -2.57 -20.98
N TRP A 421 9.68 -2.18 -19.76
CA TRP A 421 10.19 -2.85 -18.55
C TRP A 421 9.85 -4.33 -18.42
N PRO A 422 8.65 -4.83 -18.77
CA PRO A 422 8.36 -6.26 -18.72
C PRO A 422 9.26 -7.07 -19.66
N ASP A 423 9.50 -6.55 -20.87
CA ASP A 423 10.35 -7.18 -21.88
C ASP A 423 11.81 -7.24 -21.41
N ALA A 424 12.33 -6.13 -20.87
CA ALA A 424 13.68 -6.09 -20.29
C ALA A 424 13.85 -7.13 -19.17
N THR A 425 12.88 -7.24 -18.25
CA THR A 425 12.91 -8.23 -17.16
C THR A 425 12.90 -9.67 -17.69
N SER A 426 12.06 -9.96 -18.69
CA SER A 426 11.95 -11.30 -19.31
C SER A 426 13.25 -11.69 -20.02
N LEU A 427 13.82 -10.77 -20.80
CA LEU A 427 15.09 -10.97 -21.50
C LEU A 427 16.25 -11.18 -20.52
N LEU A 428 16.36 -10.39 -19.45
CA LEU A 428 17.40 -10.56 -18.43
C LEU A 428 17.29 -11.90 -17.70
N SER A 429 16.06 -12.37 -17.43
CA SER A 429 15.82 -13.69 -16.84
C SER A 429 16.28 -14.81 -17.78
N THR A 430 16.01 -14.67 -19.08
CA THR A 430 16.45 -15.61 -20.12
C THR A 430 17.98 -15.65 -20.20
N VAL A 431 18.64 -14.49 -20.24
CA VAL A 431 20.11 -14.39 -20.22
C VAL A 431 20.69 -15.10 -19.01
N ARG A 432 20.13 -14.87 -17.81
CA ARG A 432 20.60 -15.52 -16.59
C ARG A 432 20.51 -17.05 -16.70
N ALA A 433 19.41 -17.59 -17.21
CA ALA A 433 19.24 -19.03 -17.39
C ALA A 433 20.28 -19.62 -18.38
N LEU A 434 20.50 -18.95 -19.53
CA LEU A 434 21.51 -19.34 -20.51
C LEU A 434 22.91 -19.35 -19.91
N LEU A 435 23.30 -18.27 -19.19
CA LEU A 435 24.63 -18.17 -18.58
C LEU A 435 24.82 -19.18 -17.44
N ASN A 436 23.79 -19.47 -16.65
CA ASN A 436 23.88 -20.47 -15.59
C ASN A 436 24.07 -21.88 -16.16
N SER A 437 23.25 -22.29 -17.13
CA SER A 437 23.38 -23.61 -17.76
C SER A 437 24.74 -23.78 -18.46
N THR A 438 25.25 -22.71 -19.07
CA THR A 438 26.57 -22.73 -19.71
C THR A 438 27.70 -22.84 -18.68
N ASP A 439 27.61 -22.13 -17.55
CA ASP A 439 28.60 -22.19 -16.47
C ASP A 439 28.66 -23.58 -15.83
N GLU A 440 27.50 -24.24 -15.67
CA GLU A 440 27.40 -25.63 -15.23
C GLU A 440 28.09 -26.59 -16.22
N ALA A 441 27.80 -26.46 -17.52
CA ALA A 441 28.41 -27.30 -18.56
C ALA A 441 29.94 -27.12 -18.65
N VAL A 442 30.42 -25.88 -18.60
CA VAL A 442 31.85 -25.55 -18.61
C VAL A 442 32.55 -26.10 -17.36
N SER A 443 31.92 -25.97 -16.19
CA SER A 443 32.48 -26.47 -14.92
C SER A 443 32.51 -28.00 -14.87
N ALA A 444 31.56 -28.68 -15.54
CA ALA A 444 31.49 -30.13 -15.58
C ALA A 444 32.76 -30.78 -16.14
N ALA A 445 33.40 -30.18 -17.15
CA ALA A 445 34.63 -30.71 -17.74
C ALA A 445 35.82 -30.68 -16.76
N GLY A 446 36.01 -29.56 -16.05
CA GLY A 446 37.07 -29.44 -15.04
C GLY A 446 36.84 -30.39 -13.86
N ASN A 447 35.59 -30.45 -13.37
CA ASN A 447 35.19 -31.37 -12.31
C ASN A 447 35.41 -32.84 -12.73
N ARG A 448 35.10 -33.19 -13.99
CA ARG A 448 35.33 -34.52 -14.56
C ARG A 448 36.82 -34.88 -14.52
N LEU A 449 37.70 -34.02 -15.02
CA LEU A 449 39.14 -34.27 -15.00
C LEU A 449 39.68 -34.41 -13.56
N GLN A 450 39.23 -33.57 -12.63
CA GLN A 450 39.62 -33.68 -11.22
C GLN A 450 39.19 -35.03 -10.60
N ARG A 451 37.93 -35.44 -10.78
CA ARG A 451 37.41 -36.72 -10.27
C ARG A 451 38.15 -37.91 -10.86
N LEU A 452 38.38 -37.88 -12.17
CA LEU A 452 39.12 -38.94 -12.87
C LEU A 452 40.58 -39.03 -12.41
N ASN A 453 41.24 -37.89 -12.16
CA ASN A 453 42.58 -37.87 -11.59
C ASN A 453 42.64 -38.45 -10.17
N ALA A 454 41.65 -38.14 -9.33
CA ALA A 454 41.58 -38.66 -7.97
C ALA A 454 41.39 -40.18 -7.96
N VAL A 455 40.41 -40.69 -8.71
CA VAL A 455 40.12 -42.14 -8.74
C VAL A 455 41.23 -42.93 -9.44
N ALA A 456 41.88 -42.37 -10.46
CA ALA A 456 43.01 -43.03 -11.10
C ALA A 456 44.23 -43.12 -10.17
N LYS A 457 44.37 -42.19 -9.23
CA LYS A 457 45.43 -42.22 -8.21
C LYS A 457 45.13 -43.25 -7.12
N ASP A 458 43.88 -43.30 -6.66
CA ASP A 458 43.46 -44.22 -5.61
C ASP A 458 41.97 -44.61 -5.78
N PRO A 459 41.68 -45.73 -6.46
CA PRO A 459 40.31 -46.22 -6.57
C PRO A 459 39.76 -46.77 -5.26
N GLN A 460 40.62 -47.15 -4.30
CA GLN A 460 40.18 -47.81 -3.06
C GLN A 460 39.35 -46.88 -2.18
N ASP A 461 39.65 -45.58 -2.17
CA ASP A 461 38.89 -44.59 -1.41
C ASP A 461 37.39 -44.59 -1.79
N GLU A 462 37.07 -44.62 -3.09
CA GLU A 462 35.67 -44.68 -3.57
C GLU A 462 35.02 -46.05 -3.30
N ILE A 463 35.80 -47.14 -3.38
CA ILE A 463 35.34 -48.49 -3.04
C ILE A 463 34.96 -48.56 -1.56
N ASP A 464 35.86 -48.17 -0.67
CA ASP A 464 35.68 -48.25 0.77
C ASP A 464 34.54 -47.37 1.25
N ARG A 465 34.41 -46.17 0.69
CA ARG A 465 33.27 -45.28 0.93
C ARG A 465 31.94 -45.94 0.57
N THR A 466 31.89 -46.62 -0.58
CA THR A 466 30.67 -47.29 -1.05
C THR A 466 30.36 -48.54 -0.22
N ARG A 467 31.38 -49.35 0.10
CA ARG A 467 31.26 -50.50 1.01
C ARG A 467 30.76 -50.08 2.38
N PHE A 468 31.27 -48.96 2.91
CA PHE A 468 30.84 -48.44 4.19
C PHE A 468 29.37 -48.06 4.18
N ALA A 469 28.91 -47.32 3.16
CA ALA A 469 27.50 -46.94 3.03
C ALA A 469 26.58 -48.17 2.95
N ILE A 470 26.95 -49.19 2.15
CA ILE A 470 26.17 -50.43 2.05
C ILE A 470 26.13 -51.15 3.40
N ARG A 471 27.28 -51.34 4.06
CA ARG A 471 27.36 -52.01 5.37
C ARG A 471 26.54 -51.29 6.44
N ASP A 472 26.58 -49.96 6.46
CA ASP A 472 25.82 -49.17 7.42
C ASP A 472 24.30 -49.31 7.18
N ALA A 473 23.86 -49.30 5.91
CA ALA A 473 22.47 -49.54 5.55
C ALA A 473 22.00 -50.97 5.85
N GLN A 474 22.84 -51.98 5.61
CA GLN A 474 22.56 -53.37 5.97
C GLN A 474 22.43 -53.53 7.49
N ARG A 475 23.32 -52.90 8.26
CA ARG A 475 23.22 -52.86 9.73
C ARG A 475 21.92 -52.20 10.19
N LEU A 476 21.53 -51.11 9.54
CA LEU A 476 20.27 -50.44 9.83
C LEU A 476 19.06 -51.34 9.52
N ALA A 477 19.05 -52.02 8.38
CA ALA A 477 17.99 -52.95 7.97
C ALA A 477 17.84 -54.15 8.91
N MET A 478 18.94 -54.59 9.53
CA MET A 478 18.97 -55.68 10.51
C MET A 478 18.66 -55.25 11.94
N ALA A 479 18.67 -53.95 12.25
CA ALA A 479 18.43 -53.49 13.63
C ALA A 479 17.02 -53.92 14.11
N ASP A 480 16.98 -54.52 15.29
CA ASP A 480 15.79 -55.07 15.97
C ASP A 480 15.09 -56.23 15.26
N ARG A 481 15.75 -56.90 14.29
CA ARG A 481 15.20 -58.03 13.54
C ARG A 481 16.22 -59.15 13.36
N HIS A 482 15.74 -60.40 13.41
CA HIS A 482 16.57 -61.57 13.09
C HIS A 482 16.56 -61.91 11.59
N THR A 483 15.54 -61.45 10.86
CA THR A 483 15.43 -61.61 9.41
C THR A 483 15.12 -60.26 8.77
N PRO A 484 15.95 -59.79 7.81
CA PRO A 484 15.74 -58.50 7.17
C PRO A 484 14.53 -58.53 6.22
N ASP A 485 13.78 -57.43 6.14
CA ASP A 485 12.65 -57.32 5.21
C ASP A 485 13.17 -57.43 3.76
N PRO A 486 12.64 -58.36 2.93
CA PRO A 486 13.08 -58.53 1.55
C PRO A 486 13.05 -57.25 0.71
N ARG A 487 12.20 -56.28 1.06
CA ARG A 487 12.07 -54.98 0.38
C ARG A 487 13.28 -54.07 0.61
N HIS A 488 14.02 -54.27 1.70
CA HIS A 488 15.26 -53.55 1.99
C HIS A 488 16.49 -54.40 1.70
N ALA A 489 16.44 -55.70 1.97
CA ALA A 489 17.56 -56.62 1.76
C ALA A 489 17.92 -56.77 0.28
N ARG A 490 16.94 -57.03 -0.60
CA ARG A 490 17.21 -57.29 -2.03
C ARG A 490 17.93 -56.14 -2.73
N PRO A 491 17.53 -54.86 -2.60
CA PRO A 491 18.28 -53.75 -3.21
C PRO A 491 19.70 -53.57 -2.64
N LEU A 492 19.93 -53.92 -1.36
CA LEU A 492 21.26 -53.83 -0.74
C LEU A 492 22.18 -54.96 -1.20
N ASP A 493 21.67 -56.18 -1.32
CA ASP A 493 22.43 -57.32 -1.86
C ASP A 493 22.79 -57.09 -3.34
N GLU A 494 21.85 -56.55 -4.11
CA GLU A 494 22.10 -56.13 -5.49
C GLU A 494 23.14 -55.01 -5.56
N SER A 495 23.13 -54.07 -4.61
CA SER A 495 24.14 -53.02 -4.50
C SER A 495 25.55 -53.57 -4.24
N VAL A 496 25.69 -54.65 -3.44
CA VAL A 496 26.98 -55.36 -3.26
C VAL A 496 27.43 -55.97 -4.59
N ARG A 497 26.53 -56.67 -5.29
CA ARG A 497 26.84 -57.31 -6.58
C ARG A 497 27.30 -56.28 -7.62
N ARG A 498 26.59 -55.15 -7.72
CA ARG A 498 26.91 -54.04 -8.61
C ARG A 498 28.27 -53.43 -8.30
N LEU A 499 28.59 -53.25 -7.02
CA LEU A 499 29.91 -52.76 -6.60
C LEU A 499 31.03 -53.72 -7.02
N GLU A 500 30.90 -55.02 -6.76
CA GLU A 500 31.93 -56.00 -7.14
C GLU A 500 32.12 -56.09 -8.66
N LEU A 501 31.03 -55.98 -9.44
CA LEU A 501 31.12 -55.85 -10.90
C LEU A 501 31.85 -54.58 -11.34
N ALA A 502 31.54 -53.43 -10.74
CA ALA A 502 32.21 -52.17 -11.03
C ALA A 502 33.72 -52.26 -10.73
N ILE A 503 34.10 -52.91 -9.63
CA ILE A 503 35.52 -53.14 -9.29
C ILE A 503 36.21 -54.00 -10.36
N ALA A 504 35.56 -55.06 -10.83
CA ALA A 504 36.10 -55.91 -11.89
C ALA A 504 36.34 -55.14 -13.21
N THR A 505 35.57 -54.08 -13.49
CA THR A 505 35.81 -53.22 -14.67
C THR A 505 37.08 -52.38 -14.60
N LEU A 506 37.74 -52.32 -13.42
CA LEU A 506 39.03 -51.66 -13.26
C LEU A 506 40.22 -52.53 -13.71
N GLU A 507 39.99 -53.81 -14.01
CA GLU A 507 41.03 -54.71 -14.49
C GLU A 507 41.36 -54.45 -15.97
N GLY A 508 42.58 -54.01 -16.27
CA GLY A 508 43.03 -53.79 -17.65
C GLY A 508 43.99 -52.60 -17.82
N ARG A 509 44.38 -52.32 -19.07
CA ARG A 509 45.39 -51.29 -19.40
C ARG A 509 44.83 -49.86 -19.33
N HIS A 510 43.54 -49.68 -19.60
CA HIS A 510 42.84 -48.39 -19.54
C HIS A 510 41.40 -48.58 -19.04
N PRO A 511 41.19 -48.57 -17.71
CA PRO A 511 39.85 -48.69 -17.12
C PRO A 511 38.90 -47.57 -17.53
N ASP A 512 37.62 -47.90 -17.63
CA ASP A 512 36.56 -46.89 -17.70
C ASP A 512 36.24 -46.36 -16.29
N TYR A 513 37.09 -45.45 -15.83
CA TYR A 513 36.93 -44.79 -14.54
C TYR A 513 35.65 -43.97 -14.44
N TRP A 514 35.08 -43.53 -15.56
CA TRP A 514 33.84 -42.76 -15.54
C TRP A 514 32.62 -43.65 -15.29
N HIS A 515 32.54 -44.79 -15.97
CA HIS A 515 31.54 -45.81 -15.68
C HIS A 515 31.64 -46.28 -14.22
N PHE A 516 32.85 -46.56 -13.75
CA PHE A 516 33.10 -46.94 -12.35
C PHE A 516 32.56 -45.89 -11.36
N LEU A 517 32.93 -44.61 -11.54
CA LEU A 517 32.48 -43.54 -10.62
C LEU A 517 30.97 -43.33 -10.64
N THR A 518 30.35 -43.34 -11.82
CA THR A 518 28.91 -43.16 -11.97
C THR A 518 28.12 -44.34 -11.41
N GLU A 519 28.63 -45.56 -11.57
CA GLU A 519 28.02 -46.76 -11.01
C GLU A 519 28.08 -46.77 -9.47
N LEU A 520 29.23 -46.42 -8.88
CA LEU A 520 29.35 -46.30 -7.42
C LEU A 520 28.45 -45.21 -6.84
N GLU A 521 28.31 -44.09 -7.54
CA GLU A 521 27.38 -43.02 -7.16
C GLU A 521 25.92 -43.49 -7.22
N ALA A 522 25.54 -44.21 -8.27
CA ALA A 522 24.19 -44.80 -8.39
C ALA A 522 23.92 -45.87 -7.32
N VAL A 523 24.91 -46.68 -6.96
CA VAL A 523 24.83 -47.64 -5.86
C VAL A 523 24.58 -46.89 -4.54
N ARG A 524 25.36 -45.84 -4.24
CA ARG A 524 25.16 -45.04 -3.01
C ARG A 524 23.79 -44.37 -2.97
N GLN A 525 23.26 -43.90 -4.11
CA GLN A 525 21.91 -43.32 -4.17
C GLN A 525 20.82 -44.37 -3.90
N THR A 526 21.00 -45.59 -4.42
CA THR A 526 20.10 -46.73 -4.14
C THR A 526 20.11 -47.04 -2.64
N VAL A 527 21.29 -47.12 -2.03
CA VAL A 527 21.49 -47.33 -0.59
C VAL A 527 20.81 -46.22 0.23
N ALA A 528 21.02 -44.96 -0.13
CA ALA A 528 20.39 -43.82 0.54
C ALA A 528 18.86 -43.88 0.48
N THR A 529 18.29 -44.28 -0.66
CA THR A 529 16.83 -44.46 -0.82
C THR A 529 16.30 -45.55 0.11
N VAL A 530 17.01 -46.66 0.26
CA VAL A 530 16.66 -47.73 1.21
C VAL A 530 16.72 -47.23 2.65
N VAL A 531 17.77 -46.49 3.02
CA VAL A 531 17.92 -45.91 4.37
C VAL A 531 16.78 -44.95 4.68
N SER A 532 16.43 -44.06 3.75
CA SER A 532 15.30 -43.14 3.92
C SER A 532 14.00 -43.90 4.14
N ARG A 533 13.73 -44.93 3.33
CA ARG A 533 12.54 -45.77 3.47
C ARG A 533 12.49 -46.48 4.83
N ILE A 534 13.59 -47.06 5.30
CA ILE A 534 13.64 -47.72 6.63
C ILE A 534 13.34 -46.70 7.73
N ARG A 535 13.90 -45.48 7.63
CA ARG A 535 13.69 -44.42 8.61
C ARG A 535 12.25 -43.91 8.60
N GLU A 536 11.67 -43.72 7.42
CA GLU A 536 10.25 -43.35 7.26
C GLU A 536 9.35 -44.41 7.90
N GLU A 537 9.53 -45.69 7.54
CA GLU A 537 8.75 -46.79 8.09
C GLU A 537 8.84 -46.83 9.63
N ARG A 538 10.04 -46.64 10.19
CA ARG A 538 10.26 -46.56 11.65
C ARG A 538 9.63 -45.33 12.30
N GLY A 539 9.67 -44.18 11.61
CA GLY A 539 9.07 -42.92 12.06
C GLY A 539 7.54 -42.92 11.99
N THR A 540 6.93 -43.72 11.11
CA THR A 540 5.48 -43.97 11.07
C THR A 540 5.00 -45.06 12.03
N THR A 541 5.89 -45.89 12.58
CA THR A 541 5.56 -46.94 13.57
C THR A 541 5.82 -46.52 15.02
N ALA A 542 6.28 -45.30 15.26
CA ALA A 542 6.34 -44.64 16.57
C ALA A 542 5.13 -43.70 16.71
#